data_AF-A0A8X6ID66-F1
#
_entry.id   AF-A0A8X6ID66-F1
#
_cell.length_a   1.000
_cell.length_b   1.000
_cell.length_c   1.000
_cell.angle_alpha   90.00
_cell.angle_beta   90.00
_cell.angle_gamma   90.00
#
_symmetry.space_group_name_H-M   'P 1'
#
loop_
_entity.id
_entity.type
_entity.pdbx_description
1 polymer ?
#
loop_
_entity_poly.entity_id
_entity_poly.type
_entity_poly.pdbx_seq_one_letter_code
_entity_poly.pdbx_strand_id
1 'polypeptide(L)' 'MKLLSGKSYSEASVGTAVRIPVPEVDRGRGDARSILEVIMENNGEGFFRLGTRDGRIKQLCSRSRSVYHPPAHL' A
#
# COMPACT_ATOMS: atom_id res chain seq x y z
N MET A 1 10.78 -22.82 2.98
CA MET A 1 9.32 -22.75 2.75
C MET A 1 9.08 -21.74 1.64
N LYS A 2 8.25 -22.08 0.64
CA LYS A 2 8.21 -21.43 -0.68
C LYS A 2 7.70 -19.98 -0.57
N LEU A 3 8.59 -19.00 -0.76
CA LEU A 3 8.20 -17.61 -0.99
C LEU A 3 7.66 -17.49 -2.41
N LEU A 4 6.34 -17.65 -2.55
CA LEU A 4 5.61 -17.18 -3.72
C LEU A 4 5.71 -15.65 -3.73
N SER A 5 6.76 -15.07 -4.29
CA SER A 5 6.81 -13.61 -4.48
C SER A 5 7.53 -13.22 -5.77
N GLY A 6 7.34 -14.02 -6.82
CA GLY A 6 7.75 -13.69 -8.19
C GLY A 6 6.58 -13.47 -9.13
N LYS A 7 5.33 -13.48 -8.64
CA LYS A 7 4.16 -13.23 -9.48
C LYS A 7 3.87 -11.74 -9.46
N SER A 8 4.50 -11.04 -10.39
CA SER A 8 4.06 -9.81 -11.03
C SER A 8 2.68 -9.33 -10.57
N TYR A 9 2.65 -8.57 -9.47
CA TYR A 9 1.46 -7.79 -9.13
C TYR A 9 1.22 -6.86 -10.32
N SER A 10 0.15 -7.06 -11.08
CA SER A 10 -0.25 -6.13 -12.13
C SER A 10 -0.16 -4.70 -11.58
N GLU A 11 0.39 -3.78 -12.38
CA GLU A 11 0.51 -2.36 -12.06
C GLU A 11 -0.71 -1.91 -11.25
N ALA A 12 -0.49 -1.63 -9.96
CA ALA A 12 -1.58 -1.40 -9.05
C ALA A 12 -2.36 -0.18 -9.55
N SER A 13 -3.62 -0.40 -9.90
CA SER A 13 -4.43 0.60 -10.59
C SER A 13 -4.96 1.64 -9.61
N VAL A 14 -5.26 2.84 -10.11
CA VAL A 14 -6.00 3.84 -9.34
C VAL A 14 -7.31 3.23 -8.83
N GLY A 15 -7.63 3.47 -7.56
CA GLY A 15 -8.75 2.85 -6.83
C GLY A 15 -8.39 1.57 -6.09
N THR A 16 -7.20 1.01 -6.30
CA THR A 16 -6.75 -0.19 -5.59
C THR A 16 -6.43 0.12 -4.13
N ALA A 17 -6.97 -0.70 -3.22
CA ALA A 17 -6.59 -0.67 -1.81
C ALA A 17 -5.26 -1.40 -1.57
N VAL A 18 -4.38 -0.76 -0.80
CA VAL A 18 -3.06 -1.27 -0.43
C VAL A 18 -2.83 -1.11 1.07
N ARG A 19 -1.98 -1.96 1.62
CA ARG A 19 -1.50 -1.86 3.00
C ARG A 19 -0.05 -1.42 3.02
N ILE A 20 0.22 -0.31 3.70
CA ILE A 20 1.57 0.19 3.90
C ILE A 20 2.04 -0.22 5.30
N PRO A 21 3.12 -1.00 5.43
CA PRO A 21 3.64 -1.40 6.72
C PRO A 21 4.19 -0.19 7.46
N VAL A 22 3.80 -0.08 8.74
CA VAL A 22 4.37 0.92 9.64
C VAL A 22 5.68 0.34 10.21
N PRO A 23 6.82 1.05 10.10
CA PRO A 23 8.09 0.61 10.66
C PRO A 23 7.99 0.31 12.16
N GLU A 24 8.79 -0.63 12.64
CA GLU A 24 8.73 -1.03 14.05
C GLU A 24 9.06 0.11 15.01
N VAL A 25 9.99 0.98 14.63
CA VAL A 25 10.37 2.19 15.40
C VAL A 25 9.23 3.19 15.56
N ASP A 26 8.26 3.17 14.63
CA ASP A 26 7.09 4.05 14.63
C ASP A 26 5.88 3.40 15.33
N ARG A 27 6.01 2.17 15.85
CA ARG A 27 4.91 1.40 16.47
C ARG A 27 5.18 1.15 17.96
N GLY A 28 4.20 1.47 18.78
CA GLY A 28 4.07 0.99 20.15
C GLY A 28 3.50 -0.43 20.24
N ARG A 29 3.50 -0.97 21.47
CA ARG A 29 2.94 -2.31 21.74
C ARG A 29 1.42 -2.26 21.56
N GLY A 30 0.91 -2.97 20.55
CA GLY A 30 -0.52 -3.07 20.24
C GLY A 30 -0.94 -2.25 19.03
N ASP A 31 -0.05 -1.44 18.47
CA ASP A 31 -0.35 -0.62 17.29
C ASP A 31 -0.54 -1.47 16.03
N ALA A 32 -1.32 -0.93 15.09
CA ALA A 32 -1.54 -1.54 13.80
C ALA A 32 -0.21 -1.73 13.05
N ARG A 33 -0.02 -2.91 12.45
CA ARG A 33 1.20 -3.23 11.71
C ARG A 33 1.28 -2.55 10.34
N SER A 34 0.14 -2.10 9.82
CA SER A 34 0.01 -1.46 8.52
C SER A 34 -1.20 -0.53 8.46
N ILE A 35 -1.10 0.52 7.65
CA ILE A 35 -2.19 1.45 7.35
C ILE A 35 -2.85 1.02 6.03
N LEU A 36 -4.19 1.11 5.94
CA LEU A 36 -4.94 0.87 4.71
C LEU A 36 -5.06 2.17 3.93
N GLU A 37 -4.65 2.14 2.66
CA GLU A 37 -4.61 3.31 1.79
C GLU A 37 -5.13 2.93 0.40
N VAL A 38 -5.51 3.92 -0.39
CA VAL A 38 -5.99 3.75 -1.76
C VAL A 38 -5.05 4.46 -2.73
N ILE A 39 -4.70 3.79 -3.83
CA ILE A 39 -3.95 4.42 -4.91
C ILE A 39 -4.83 5.45 -5.59
N MET A 40 -4.44 6.70 -5.53
CA MET A 40 -5.21 7.81 -6.08
C MET A 40 -4.67 8.25 -7.44
N GLU A 41 -3.35 8.19 -7.62
CA GLU A 41 -2.69 8.54 -8.87
C GLU A 41 -1.46 7.64 -9.09
N ASN A 42 -1.17 7.33 -10.35
CA ASN A 42 0.05 6.66 -10.79
C ASN A 42 0.84 7.63 -11.66
N ASN A 43 2.06 7.97 -11.26
CA ASN A 43 2.89 8.94 -11.97
C ASN A 43 3.64 8.32 -13.17
N GLY A 44 3.45 7.04 -13.47
CA GLY A 44 4.12 6.33 -14.58
C GLY A 44 5.56 5.89 -14.29
N GLU A 45 6.19 6.44 -13.26
CA GLU A 45 7.58 6.14 -12.87
C GLU A 45 7.69 5.09 -11.74
N GLY A 46 6.63 4.30 -11.51
CA GLY A 46 6.59 3.29 -10.44
C GLY A 46 6.33 3.86 -9.03
N PHE A 47 5.93 5.14 -8.96
CA PHE A 47 5.49 5.82 -7.75
C PHE A 47 4.00 6.12 -7.80
N PHE A 48 3.35 5.97 -6.64
CA PHE A 48 1.93 6.18 -6.47
C PHE A 48 1.66 7.29 -5.45
N ARG A 49 0.64 8.11 -5.71
CA ARG A 49 0.01 8.93 -4.68
C ARG A 49 -1.03 8.11 -3.95
N LEU A 50 -0.93 8.09 -2.64
CA LEU A 50 -1.84 7.35 -1.77
C LEU A 50 -2.78 8.31 -1.04
N GLY A 51 -3.98 7.81 -0.74
CA GLY A 51 -4.98 8.52 0.02
C GLY A 51 -5.57 7.63 1.11
N THR A 52 -5.93 8.26 2.22
CA THR A 52 -6.74 7.67 3.28
C THR A 52 -8.07 8.43 3.37
N ARG A 53 -8.94 8.00 4.27
CA ARG A 53 -10.16 8.75 4.61
C ARG A 53 -9.84 10.18 5.09
N ASP A 54 -8.69 10.36 5.75
CA ASP A 54 -8.27 11.63 6.34
C ASP A 54 -7.62 12.57 5.33
N GLY A 55 -7.39 12.11 4.10
CA GLY A 55 -6.94 12.94 2.99
C GLY A 55 -5.81 12.31 2.17
N ARG A 56 -5.09 13.18 1.46
CA ARG A 56 -4.01 12.77 0.55
C ARG A 56 -2.67 12.75 1.28
N ILE A 57 -1.90 11.69 1.06
CA ILE A 57 -0.54 11.61 1.58
C ILE A 57 0.38 12.40 0.68
N LYS A 58 1.13 13.34 1.26
CA LYS A 58 2.05 14.23 0.51
C LYS A 58 3.24 13.47 -0.08
N GLN A 59 3.64 12.37 0.55
CA GLN A 59 4.75 11.54 0.10
C GLN A 59 4.29 10.53 -0.94
N LEU A 60 5.12 10.34 -1.97
CA LEU A 60 4.93 9.28 -2.94
C LEU A 60 5.38 7.95 -2.36
N CYS A 61 4.60 6.90 -2.65
CA CYS A 61 4.94 5.55 -2.22
C CYS A 61 5.46 4.75 -3.41
N SER A 62 6.59 4.06 -3.21
CA SER A 62 7.10 3.10 -4.18
C SER A 62 6.43 1.75 -4.00
N ARG A 63 6.35 1.00 -5.10
CA ARG A 63 5.73 -0.33 -5.13
C ARG A 63 6.33 -1.34 -4.15
N SER A 64 7.62 -1.24 -3.84
CA SER A 64 8.32 -2.17 -2.93
C SER A 64 7.85 -2.07 -1.48
N ARG A 65 7.16 -1.00 -1.12
CA ARG A 65 6.70 -0.74 0.25
C ARG A 65 5.24 -1.10 0.48
N SER A 66 4.48 -1.45 -0.55
CA SER A 66 3.03 -1.72 -0.45
C SER A 66 2.69 -3.21 -0.59
N VAL A 67 1.77 -3.71 0.24
CA VAL A 67 1.16 -5.03 0.07
C VAL A 67 -0.26 -4.84 -0.47
N TYR A 68 -0.59 -5.49 -1.60
CA TYR A 68 -1.93 -5.44 -2.17
C TYR A 68 -2.98 -6.01 -1.18
N HIS A 69 -4.10 -5.30 -1.02
CA HIS A 69 -5.24 -5.79 -0.27
C HIS A 69 -6.45 -5.85 -1.21
N PRO A 70 -6.91 -7.05 -1.64
CA PRO A 70 -8.10 -7.12 -2.46
C PRO A 70 -9.30 -6.58 -1.69
N PRO A 71 -10.20 -5.81 -2.34
CA PRO A 71 -11.47 -5.45 -1.72
C PRO A 71 -12.21 -6.74 -1.36
N ALA A 72 -12.64 -6.84 -0.09
CA ALA A 72 -13.48 -7.96 0.34
C ALA A 72 -14.78 -7.91 -0.49
N HIS A 73 -15.00 -8.93 -1.33
CA HIS A 73 -16.26 -9.11 -2.02
C HIS A 73 -17.35 -9.32 -0.95
N LEU A 74 -18.31 -8.39 -0.87
CA LEU A 74 -19.60 -8.57 -0.21
C LEU A 74 -20.55 -9.27 -1.16
#